data_AF-A0A5N5G0G3-F1
#
_entry.id   AF-A0A5N5G0G3-F1
#
_cell.length_a   1.000
_cell.length_b   1.000
_cell.length_c   1.000
_cell.angle_alpha   90.00
_cell.angle_beta   90.00
_cell.angle_gamma   90.00
#
_symmetry.space_group_name_H-M   'P 1'
#
loop_
_entity.id
_entity.type
_entity.pdbx_description
1 polymer ?
#
loop_
_entity_poly.entity_id
_entity_poly.type
_entity_poly.pdbx_seq_one_letter_code
_entity_poly.pdbx_strand_id
1 'polypeptide(L)'
;MKQYVIEFNSQIPNKNMQVFVNDFIIYCRGLINDSLYAEAFSRSRWSSLSWGPTQIKQALFNKGVSTVNAEKAIKLVFEEGEPGEDKELIHGLSKLSLDNLVVQASRQWLRGLEVPKQTRKSRVSSTSD
;
A
#
# COMPACT_ATOMS: atom_id res chain seq x y z
N MET A 1 -18.03 21.41 12.12
CA MET A 1 -16.85 20.61 11.75
C MET A 1 -16.01 21.15 10.59
N LYS A 2 -16.32 22.32 9.99
CA LYS A 2 -15.46 22.93 8.95
C LYS A 2 -14.63 24.14 9.43
N GLN A 3 -14.80 24.58 10.68
CA GLN A 3 -14.09 25.74 11.22
C GLN A 3 -12.73 25.38 11.88
N TYR A 4 -12.60 24.19 12.48
CA TYR A 4 -11.40 23.78 13.21
C TYR A 4 -10.20 23.39 12.33
N VAL A 5 -10.43 23.06 11.06
CA VAL A 5 -9.34 22.67 10.14
C VAL A 5 -8.55 23.89 9.64
N ILE A 6 -9.15 25.08 9.67
CA ILE A 6 -8.50 26.32 9.20
C ILE A 6 -7.56 26.88 10.28
N GLU A 7 -7.90 26.75 11.57
CA GLU A 7 -7.07 27.27 12.67
C GLU A 7 -5.75 26.52 12.89
N PHE A 8 -5.68 25.21 12.57
CA PHE A 8 -4.43 24.45 12.74
C PHE A 8 -3.35 24.82 11.71
N ASN A 9 -3.73 25.34 10.54
CA ASN A 9 -2.79 25.75 9.50
C ASN A 9 -2.21 27.16 9.72
N SER A 10 -2.63 27.88 10.76
CA SER A 10 -2.17 29.25 11.05
C SER A 10 -1.05 29.34 12.09
N GLN A 11 -0.72 28.25 12.80
CA GLN A 11 0.23 28.33 13.94
C GLN A 11 1.67 27.88 13.64
N ILE A 12 1.96 27.30 12.47
CA ILE A 12 3.32 26.90 12.10
C ILE A 12 3.80 27.76 10.93
N PRO A 13 4.77 28.67 11.14
CA PRO A 13 5.39 29.42 10.06
C PRO A 13 6.00 28.44 9.05
N ASN A 14 5.50 28.45 7.81
CA ASN A 14 5.89 27.54 6.71
C ASN A 14 7.42 27.41 6.54
N LYS A 15 8.16 28.47 6.85
CA LYS A 15 9.62 28.54 6.75
C LYS A 15 10.35 27.70 7.81
N ASN A 16 9.75 27.48 8.97
CA ASN A 16 10.32 26.68 10.06
C ASN A 16 10.03 25.19 9.89
N MET A 17 8.96 24.83 9.16
CA MET A 17 8.59 23.44 8.92
C MET A 17 9.59 22.74 7.99
N GLN A 18 10.05 23.41 6.92
CA GLN A 18 11.07 22.84 6.03
C GLN A 18 12.42 22.66 6.73
N VAL A 19 12.79 23.58 7.63
CA VAL A 19 14.01 23.46 8.43
C VAL A 19 13.89 22.34 9.44
N PHE A 20 12.75 22.21 10.14
CA PHE A 20 12.50 21.12 11.09
C PHE A 20 12.47 19.75 10.40
N VAL A 21 11.78 19.65 9.25
CA VAL A 21 11.75 18.43 8.44
C VAL A 21 13.16 18.10 7.93
N ASN A 22 13.93 19.09 7.44
CA ASN A 22 15.31 18.85 7.03
C ASN A 22 16.23 18.47 8.21
N ASP A 23 16.05 19.05 9.39
CA ASP A 23 16.82 18.68 10.59
C ASP A 23 16.49 17.24 11.03
N PHE A 24 15.22 16.83 10.91
CA PHE A 24 14.79 15.46 11.13
C PHE A 24 15.31 14.48 10.05
N ILE A 25 15.31 14.91 8.78
CA ILE A 25 15.72 14.12 7.61
C ILE A 25 17.25 13.98 7.53
N ILE A 26 18.00 15.05 7.81
CA ILE A 26 19.45 15.14 7.59
C ILE A 26 20.24 14.94 8.90
N TYR A 27 19.77 15.46 10.03
CA TYR A 27 20.56 15.54 11.27
C TYR A 27 20.16 14.50 12.34
N CYS A 28 18.90 14.06 12.39
CA CYS A 28 18.38 13.30 13.54
C CYS A 28 18.03 11.81 13.29
N ARG A 29 18.90 11.04 12.61
CA ARG A 29 18.95 9.55 12.70
C ARG A 29 18.04 8.72 11.78
N GLY A 30 17.54 9.26 10.67
CA GLY A 30 16.81 8.45 9.66
C GLY A 30 15.39 8.02 10.09
N LEU A 31 14.71 8.84 10.90
CA LEU A 31 13.38 8.55 11.45
C LEU A 31 12.25 8.62 10.41
N ILE A 32 12.46 9.33 9.29
CA ILE A 32 11.52 9.39 8.16
C ILE A 32 12.16 8.65 6.99
N ASN A 33 11.52 7.57 6.53
CA ASN A 33 11.99 6.77 5.42
C ASN A 33 10.81 6.34 4.54
N ASP A 34 10.65 7.01 3.40
CA ASP A 34 9.57 6.77 2.46
C ASP A 34 9.58 5.35 1.88
N SER A 35 10.76 4.73 1.74
CA SER A 35 10.87 3.36 1.22
C SER A 35 10.34 2.34 2.21
N LEU A 36 10.73 2.45 3.50
CA LEU A 36 10.20 1.60 4.58
C LEU A 36 8.70 1.85 4.79
N TYR A 37 8.29 3.12 4.74
CA TYR A 37 6.89 3.49 4.82
C TYR A 37 6.07 2.84 3.69
N ALA A 38 6.54 2.95 2.45
CA ALA A 38 5.84 2.43 1.28
C ALA A 38 5.70 0.91 1.32
N GLU A 39 6.73 0.19 1.76
CA GLU A 39 6.68 -1.26 1.92
C GLU A 39 5.67 -1.67 3.00
N ALA A 40 5.79 -1.11 4.21
CA ALA A 40 4.90 -1.44 5.32
C ALA A 40 3.43 -1.11 5.00
N PHE A 41 3.20 0.03 4.35
CA PHE A 41 1.88 0.42 3.86
C PHE A 41 1.34 -0.60 2.85
N SER A 42 2.15 -1.00 1.88
CA SER A 42 1.76 -1.96 0.85
C SER A 42 1.42 -3.33 1.44
N ARG A 43 2.26 -3.87 2.34
CA ARG A 43 1.98 -5.15 3.05
C ARG A 43 0.69 -5.08 3.86
N SER A 44 0.46 -3.96 4.56
CA SER A 44 -0.75 -3.76 5.37
C SER A 44 -2.01 -3.75 4.49
N ARG A 45 -2.00 -3.00 3.37
CA ARG A 45 -3.15 -2.90 2.47
C ARG A 45 -3.43 -4.19 1.72
N TRP A 46 -2.38 -4.90 1.32
CA TRP A 46 -2.49 -6.20 0.69
C TRP A 46 -3.11 -7.26 1.62
N SER A 47 -2.61 -7.36 2.86
CA SER A 47 -3.07 -8.36 3.83
C SER A 47 -4.47 -8.07 4.40
N SER A 48 -4.82 -6.80 4.61
CA SER A 48 -6.00 -6.44 5.41
C SER A 48 -7.22 -6.03 4.57
N LEU A 49 -7.00 -5.47 3.37
CA LEU A 49 -8.07 -4.83 2.60
C LEU A 49 -8.23 -5.38 1.19
N SER A 50 -7.50 -6.44 0.84
CA SER A 50 -7.51 -7.04 -0.50
C SER A 50 -7.19 -6.03 -1.62
N TRP A 51 -6.42 -4.97 -1.33
CA TRP A 51 -6.11 -3.92 -2.31
C TRP A 51 -5.10 -4.42 -3.34
N GLY A 52 -5.41 -4.26 -4.64
CA GLY A 52 -4.49 -4.61 -5.72
C GLY A 52 -3.28 -3.66 -5.82
N PRO A 53 -2.23 -4.07 -6.57
CA PRO A 53 -1.02 -3.26 -6.77
C PRO A 53 -1.31 -1.85 -7.29
N THR A 54 -2.23 -1.72 -8.25
CA THR A 54 -2.63 -0.43 -8.84
C THR A 54 -3.22 0.52 -7.80
N GLN A 55 -4.13 0.01 -6.96
CA GLN A 55 -4.79 0.78 -5.92
C GLN A 55 -3.81 1.23 -4.84
N ILE A 56 -2.89 0.34 -4.44
CA ILE A 56 -1.83 0.66 -3.47
C ILE A 56 -0.88 1.72 -4.05
N LYS A 57 -0.45 1.57 -5.30
CA LYS A 57 0.42 2.54 -5.99
C LYS A 57 -0.21 3.92 -6.03
N GLN A 58 -1.49 4.02 -6.41
CA GLN A 58 -2.22 5.29 -6.41
C GLN A 58 -2.34 5.91 -5.00
N ALA A 59 -2.59 5.09 -3.98
CA ALA A 59 -2.67 5.57 -2.61
C ALA A 59 -1.32 6.08 -2.07
N LEU A 60 -0.20 5.45 -2.46
CA LEU A 60 1.15 5.92 -2.13
C LEU A 60 1.44 7.27 -2.78
N PHE A 61 1.05 7.46 -4.04
CA PHE A 61 1.18 8.77 -4.70
C PHE A 61 0.40 9.88 -3.99
N ASN A 62 -0.85 9.60 -3.61
CA ASN A 62 -1.66 10.56 -2.87
C ASN A 62 -1.09 10.91 -1.48
N LYS A 63 -0.16 10.08 -0.97
CA LYS A 63 0.55 10.28 0.29
C LYS A 63 1.88 11.02 0.15
N GLY A 64 2.27 11.38 -1.08
CA GLY A 64 3.52 12.09 -1.36
C GLY A 64 4.75 11.18 -1.49
N VAL A 65 4.57 9.86 -1.55
CA VAL A 65 5.68 8.92 -1.80
C VAL A 65 6.11 9.04 -3.26
N SER A 66 7.42 9.07 -3.51
CA SER A 66 7.98 9.13 -4.86
C SER A 66 7.60 7.90 -5.71
N THR A 67 7.52 8.08 -7.03
CA THR A 67 7.26 7.00 -8.01
C THR A 67 8.20 5.82 -7.82
N VAL A 68 9.49 6.10 -7.67
CA VAL A 68 10.55 5.10 -7.50
C VAL A 68 10.33 4.27 -6.24
N ASN A 69 10.03 4.91 -5.11
CA ASN A 69 9.79 4.21 -3.86
C ASN A 69 8.48 3.41 -3.88
N ALA A 70 7.43 3.95 -4.51
CA ALA A 70 6.16 3.26 -4.68
C ALA A 70 6.32 2.00 -5.56
N GLU A 71 6.98 2.12 -6.72
CA GLU A 71 7.23 0.99 -7.61
C GLU A 71 8.11 -0.08 -6.97
N LYS A 72 9.17 0.36 -6.27
CA LYS A 72 10.02 -0.55 -5.50
C LYS A 72 9.20 -1.30 -4.46
N ALA A 73 8.37 -0.61 -3.67
CA ALA A 73 7.54 -1.25 -2.66
C ALA A 73 6.54 -2.25 -3.25
N ILE A 74 5.92 -1.94 -4.39
CA ILE A 74 5.05 -2.89 -5.10
C ILE A 74 5.85 -4.13 -5.51
N LYS A 75 7.01 -3.94 -6.16
CA LYS A 75 7.87 -5.06 -6.54
C LYS A 75 8.25 -5.94 -5.34
N LEU A 76 8.73 -5.31 -4.26
CA LEU A 76 9.11 -6.01 -3.03
C LEU A 76 7.96 -6.82 -2.41
N VAL A 77 6.75 -6.26 -2.37
CA VAL A 77 5.62 -6.91 -1.68
C VAL A 77 4.93 -7.97 -2.52
N PHE A 78 4.90 -7.79 -3.83
CA PHE A 78 4.15 -8.67 -4.75
C PHE A 78 5.05 -9.69 -5.45
N GLU A 79 6.25 -9.28 -5.87
CA GLU A 79 7.18 -10.12 -6.66
C GLU A 79 8.24 -10.79 -5.77
N GLU A 80 8.69 -10.14 -4.69
CA GLU A 80 9.76 -10.71 -3.86
C GLU A 80 9.22 -11.68 -2.80
N GLY A 81 9.60 -12.95 -2.91
CA GLY A 81 9.51 -13.93 -1.81
C GLY A 81 10.88 -14.13 -1.18
N GLU A 82 10.92 -14.67 0.05
CA GLU A 82 12.15 -14.84 0.88
C GLU A 82 13.44 -15.00 0.04
N PRO A 83 14.46 -14.15 0.26
CA PRO A 83 15.64 -14.07 -0.59
C PRO A 83 16.49 -15.34 -0.44
N GLY A 84 16.75 -16.05 -1.54
CA GLY A 84 17.67 -17.19 -1.53
C GLY A 84 17.42 -18.30 -2.56
N GLU A 85 16.29 -18.30 -3.26
CA GLU A 85 16.04 -19.25 -4.35
C GLU A 85 15.63 -18.49 -5.60
N ASP A 86 16.12 -18.91 -6.76
CA ASP A 86 15.58 -18.54 -8.08
C ASP A 86 14.11 -18.96 -8.12
N LYS A 87 13.23 -18.09 -7.63
CA LYS A 87 11.81 -18.38 -7.52
C LYS A 87 11.13 -17.97 -8.82
N GLU A 88 10.59 -18.98 -9.48
CA GLU A 88 9.72 -18.83 -10.64
C GLU A 88 8.53 -17.93 -10.25
N LEU A 89 8.46 -16.74 -10.84
CA LEU A 89 7.33 -15.85 -10.67
C LEU A 89 6.14 -16.43 -11.45
N ILE A 90 5.06 -16.76 -10.75
CA ILE A 90 3.85 -17.26 -11.38
C ILE A 90 2.99 -16.04 -11.71
N HIS A 91 2.90 -15.69 -13.00
CA HIS A 91 2.20 -14.50 -13.49
C HIS A 91 2.70 -13.19 -12.87
N GLY A 92 4.01 -13.07 -12.61
CA GLY A 92 4.59 -11.87 -12.00
C GLY A 92 4.27 -11.72 -10.51
N LEU A 93 3.84 -12.79 -9.82
CA LEU A 93 3.67 -12.82 -8.38
C LEU A 93 4.55 -13.90 -7.76
N SER A 94 5.04 -13.62 -6.55
CA SER A 94 5.64 -14.65 -5.71
C SER A 94 4.58 -15.68 -5.30
N LYS A 95 5.01 -16.90 -4.98
CA LYS A 95 4.12 -17.95 -4.46
C LYS A 95 3.32 -17.48 -3.24
N LEU A 96 3.97 -16.77 -2.31
CA LEU A 96 3.34 -16.24 -1.10
C LEU A 96 2.26 -15.20 -1.44
N SER A 97 2.53 -14.34 -2.41
CA SER A 97 1.56 -13.35 -2.90
C SER A 97 0.36 -14.03 -3.55
N LEU A 98 0.57 -15.10 -4.31
CA LEU A 98 -0.49 -15.88 -4.93
C LEU A 98 -1.36 -16.58 -3.88
N ASP A 99 -0.76 -17.23 -2.89
CA ASP A 99 -1.46 -17.88 -1.78
C ASP A 99 -2.32 -16.85 -1.02
N ASN A 100 -1.77 -15.66 -0.77
CA ASN A 100 -2.51 -14.59 -0.11
C ASN A 100 -3.69 -14.11 -0.97
N LEU A 101 -3.52 -13.96 -2.29
CA LEU A 101 -4.62 -13.62 -3.20
C LEU A 101 -5.76 -14.65 -3.14
N VAL A 102 -5.44 -15.95 -3.11
CA VAL A 102 -6.43 -17.03 -2.99
C VAL A 102 -7.20 -16.90 -1.67
N VAL A 103 -6.52 -16.62 -0.55
CA VAL A 103 -7.16 -16.41 0.75
C VAL A 103 -8.10 -15.20 0.71
N GLN A 104 -7.68 -14.09 0.13
CA GLN A 104 -8.50 -12.88 0.02
C GLN A 104 -9.73 -13.11 -0.87
N ALA A 105 -9.55 -13.72 -2.04
CA ALA A 105 -10.64 -14.06 -2.95
C ALA A 105 -11.67 -15.00 -2.29
N SER A 106 -11.19 -15.99 -1.52
CA SER A 106 -12.04 -16.91 -0.77
C SER A 106 -12.87 -16.19 0.30
N ARG A 107 -12.26 -15.24 1.03
CA ARG A 107 -12.97 -14.40 2.01
C ARG A 107 -14.06 -13.57 1.35
N GLN A 108 -13.76 -12.93 0.21
CA GLN A 108 -14.75 -12.14 -0.52
C GLN A 108 -15.88 -13.01 -1.09
N TRP A 109 -15.55 -14.22 -1.56
CA TRP A 109 -16.54 -15.18 -2.02
C TRP A 109 -17.52 -15.58 -0.90
N LEU A 110 -17.01 -15.87 0.30
CA LEU A 110 -17.83 -16.23 1.46
C LEU A 110 -18.71 -15.06 1.94
N ARG A 111 -18.23 -13.82 1.89
CA ARG A 111 -19.05 -12.63 2.20
C ARG A 111 -20.21 -12.42 1.23
N GLY A 112 -20.19 -13.05 0.07
CA GLY A 112 -21.23 -12.95 -0.95
C GLY A 112 -22.22 -14.12 -0.97
N LEU A 113 -22.23 -15.02 0.03
CA LEU A 113 -23.11 -16.19 0.01
C LEU A 113 -24.61 -15.84 -0.07
N GLU A 114 -24.99 -14.67 0.44
CA GLU A 114 -26.37 -14.15 0.41
C GLU A 114 -26.78 -13.55 -0.95
N VAL A 115 -25.84 -13.39 -1.89
CA VAL A 115 -26.13 -12.84 -3.22
C VAL A 115 -26.00 -13.89 -4.34
N PRO A 116 -26.67 -13.71 -5.49
CA PRO A 116 -26.60 -14.64 -6.61
C PRO A 116 -25.16 -14.89 -7.08
N LYS A 117 -24.92 -16.08 -7.65
CA LYS A 117 -23.59 -16.53 -8.09
C LYS A 117 -22.92 -15.56 -9.06
N GLN A 118 -23.68 -14.92 -9.96
CA GLN A 118 -23.16 -13.90 -10.86
C GLN A 118 -22.62 -12.68 -10.10
N THR A 119 -23.36 -12.17 -9.11
CA THR A 119 -22.93 -11.06 -8.25
C THR A 119 -21.69 -11.41 -7.43
N ARG A 120 -21.58 -12.67 -6.98
CA ARG A 120 -20.36 -13.17 -6.30
C ARG A 120 -19.15 -13.15 -7.21
N LYS A 121 -19.29 -13.65 -8.44
CA LYS A 121 -18.19 -13.64 -9.44
C LYS A 121 -17.72 -12.23 -9.72
N SER A 122 -18.63 -11.27 -9.91
CA SER A 122 -18.28 -9.86 -10.16
C SER A 122 -17.46 -9.26 -9.02
N ARG A 123 -17.75 -9.61 -7.76
CA ARG A 123 -17.01 -9.09 -6.58
C ARG A 123 -15.59 -9.64 -6.46
N VAL A 124 -15.36 -10.88 -6.88
CA VAL A 124 -14.02 -11.50 -6.88
C VAL A 124 -13.19 -11.02 -8.07
N SER A 125 -13.82 -10.75 -9.22
CA SER A 125 -13.09 -10.21 -10.39
C SER A 125 -12.75 -8.72 -10.26
N SER A 126 -13.55 -7.93 -9.55
CA SER A 126 -13.29 -6.49 -9.35
C SER A 126 -12.12 -6.16 -8.43
N THR A 127 -11.55 -7.15 -7.73
CA THR A 127 -10.34 -6.97 -6.91
C THR A 127 -9.03 -7.17 -7.68
N SER A 128 -9.12 -7.51 -8.98
CA SER A 128 -7.96 -7.83 -9.84
C SER A 128 -7.54 -6.68 -10.78
N ASP A 129 -8.18 -5.51 -10.71
CA ASP A 129 -7.83 -4.32 -11.49
C ASP A 129 -7.09 -3.24 -10.65
#